data_AF-A0A2N3IXT5-F1
#
_entry.id   AF-A0A2N3IXT5-F1
#
_cell.length_a   1.000
_cell.length_b   1.000
_cell.length_c   1.000
_cell.angle_alpha   90.00
_cell.angle_beta   90.00
_cell.angle_gamma   90.00
#
_symmetry.space_group_name_H-M   'P 1'
#
loop_
_entity.id
_entity.type
_entity.pdbx_description
1 polymer ?
#
loop_
_entity_poly.entity_id
_entity_poly.type
_entity_poly.pdbx_seq_one_letter_code
_entity_poly.pdbx_strand_id
1 'polypeptide(L)'
;MQHRQDFFTETPLAELLKQPAPQVDSLFPAVTKKFNSFSEILEAHDIVLNEMSARELELDKQLSKIEEDVKVGSECDKWDYLFAASSGVLAGLIDSFFVGSPSDSSLLTKADSIMDSLVENFAKLNGWKGPKNGSNSTKSAIAFLERTFKVSYDHQHGKIVNDFMRMTPSNHHLKSLAHSPSPIGLIFSIIDQFRGTATFIDNGQLITVTAESKLQGNTVLSKIFCAFINWIGHIMSDISGSSGGKSRGTGVPIPFYELLQIINIGSFEHKGEKLSFADISVKVFEQGYDARFGMVQAVPVFMVELFTRVFCIIRNRYQHGHSWSECLDFIKLDTNTRLRKMLLIGHGTLCLIDAGDAFIRNPECNWVGFFSRMNFVAWMRFSYLGVRHAYSILNCDIEIYRFKLRANAHNKHVDDVRNISNKFFTENNDKIKVYFIEQRAVLDGLLSKFEHDIEAKDYQAATNTLNNIGAEFKFESKFSSLDDFESFMMGD
;
A
#
# COMPACT_ATOMS: atom_id res chain seq x y z
N MET A 1 -14.35 -1.78 -21.64
CA MET A 1 -15.61 -2.24 -22.25
C MET A 1 -16.62 -2.37 -21.11
N GLN A 2 -17.25 -1.27 -20.69
CA GLN A 2 -18.48 -0.64 -21.20
C GLN A 2 -19.66 -1.07 -20.31
N HIS A 3 -20.34 -0.08 -19.72
CA HIS A 3 -21.34 -0.08 -18.62
C HIS A 3 -20.73 0.40 -17.30
N ARG A 4 -21.11 1.54 -16.70
CA ARG A 4 -22.32 2.38 -16.79
C ARG A 4 -21.88 3.83 -16.61
N GLN A 5 -22.09 4.67 -17.63
CA GLN A 5 -21.80 6.11 -17.58
C GLN A 5 -23.09 6.96 -17.65
N ASP A 6 -24.25 6.35 -17.46
CA ASP A 6 -25.56 6.99 -17.67
C ASP A 6 -26.35 7.14 -16.37
N PHE A 7 -25.78 7.78 -15.34
CA PHE A 7 -26.54 8.11 -14.11
C PHE A 7 -26.75 9.61 -13.88
N PHE A 8 -26.28 10.47 -14.80
CA PHE A 8 -26.42 11.93 -14.70
C PHE A 8 -27.02 12.55 -15.97
N THR A 9 -28.00 11.89 -16.57
CA THR A 9 -28.85 12.51 -17.61
C THR A 9 -30.21 12.85 -17.03
N GLU A 10 -30.41 14.15 -16.82
CA GLU A 10 -31.69 14.89 -16.90
C GLU A 10 -32.84 14.45 -15.98
N THR A 11 -32.62 14.48 -14.67
CA THR A 11 -33.75 14.62 -13.73
C THR A 11 -33.49 15.83 -12.83
N PRO A 12 -34.34 16.87 -12.86
CA PRO A 12 -34.21 18.00 -11.95
C PRO A 12 -34.17 17.50 -10.50
N LEU A 13 -33.33 18.10 -9.67
CA LEU A 13 -33.17 17.73 -8.25
C LEU A 13 -34.53 17.65 -7.51
N ALA A 14 -35.51 18.45 -7.92
CA ALA A 14 -36.88 18.46 -7.40
C ALA A 14 -37.68 17.17 -7.69
N GLU A 15 -37.36 16.43 -8.76
CA GLU A 15 -37.96 15.12 -9.07
C GLU A 15 -37.25 13.98 -8.33
N LEU A 16 -35.93 14.06 -8.14
CA LEU A 16 -35.17 13.11 -7.33
C LEU A 16 -35.57 13.14 -5.85
N LEU A 17 -35.92 14.32 -5.32
CA LEU A 17 -36.45 14.49 -3.96
C LEU A 17 -37.86 13.91 -3.75
N LYS A 18 -38.56 13.55 -4.83
CA LYS A 18 -39.89 12.92 -4.79
C LYS A 18 -39.85 11.41 -5.02
N GLN A 19 -38.70 10.87 -5.43
CA GLN A 19 -38.55 9.43 -5.60
C GLN A 19 -38.21 8.80 -4.24
N PRO A 20 -39.02 7.83 -3.77
CA PRO A 20 -38.74 7.11 -2.53
C PRO A 20 -37.41 6.37 -2.67
N ALA A 21 -36.45 6.70 -1.82
CA ALA A 21 -35.12 6.11 -1.79
C ALA A 21 -35.06 5.23 -0.54
N PRO A 22 -35.38 3.93 -0.64
CA PRO A 22 -35.62 3.06 0.52
C PRO A 22 -34.43 2.93 1.47
N GLN A 23 -33.21 3.22 1.01
CA GLN A 23 -32.00 3.27 1.85
C GLN A 23 -31.90 4.58 2.67
N VAL A 24 -32.38 5.71 2.14
CA VAL A 24 -32.45 7.01 2.83
C VAL A 24 -33.66 7.05 3.75
N ASP A 25 -34.80 6.49 3.32
CA ASP A 25 -36.02 6.37 4.12
C ASP A 25 -35.83 5.44 5.34
N SER A 26 -34.86 4.52 5.31
CA SER A 26 -34.49 3.70 6.47
C SER A 26 -33.64 4.43 7.53
N LEU A 27 -33.00 5.55 7.17
CA LEU A 27 -32.24 6.41 8.09
C LEU A 27 -33.13 7.41 8.84
N PHE A 28 -34.34 7.65 8.33
CA PHE A 28 -35.37 8.47 8.96
C PHE A 28 -36.59 7.58 9.25
N PRO A 29 -36.66 6.93 10.42
CA PRO A 29 -37.80 6.06 10.71
C PRO A 29 -39.09 6.85 10.53
N ALA A 30 -40.09 6.22 9.92
CA ALA A 30 -41.44 6.76 9.71
C ALA A 30 -42.13 7.00 11.07
N VAL A 31 -41.68 8.03 11.78
CA VAL A 31 -42.31 8.56 12.96
C VAL A 31 -43.06 9.79 12.49
N THR A 32 -44.22 9.57 11.89
CA THR A 32 -45.27 10.59 11.88
C THR A 32 -45.77 10.76 13.31
N LYS A 33 -44.95 11.39 14.16
CA LYS A 33 -45.40 11.96 15.43
C LYS A 33 -46.41 13.04 15.04
N LYS A 34 -47.69 12.82 15.34
CA LYS A 34 -48.68 13.90 15.30
C LYS A 34 -48.29 14.88 16.41
N PHE A 35 -47.65 15.99 16.04
CA PHE A 35 -47.36 17.08 16.96
C PHE A 35 -48.68 17.80 17.24
N ASN A 36 -49.05 17.89 18.53
CA ASN A 36 -50.32 18.46 18.97
C ASN A 36 -50.25 19.99 19.13
N SER A 37 -49.04 20.57 19.09
CA SER A 37 -48.83 22.02 19.17
C SER A 37 -47.55 22.46 18.45
N PHE A 38 -47.47 23.76 18.14
CA PHE A 38 -46.28 24.37 17.55
C PHE A 38 -45.03 24.31 18.48
N SER A 39 -45.24 24.30 19.80
CA SER A 39 -44.18 24.16 20.81
C SER A 39 -43.45 22.82 20.70
N GLU A 40 -44.20 21.74 20.47
CA GLU A 40 -43.67 20.39 20.29
C GLU A 40 -42.80 20.25 19.03
N ILE A 41 -43.09 21.05 17.99
CA ILE A 41 -42.31 21.10 16.75
C ILE A 41 -40.97 21.81 17.00
N LEU A 42 -40.97 22.90 17.78
CA LEU A 42 -39.77 23.66 18.11
C LEU A 42 -38.80 22.85 18.97
N GLU A 43 -39.30 22.16 20.00
CA GLU A 43 -38.47 21.26 20.82
C GLU A 43 -37.88 20.10 20.00
N ALA A 44 -38.66 19.49 19.11
CA ALA A 44 -38.16 18.43 18.24
C ALA A 44 -37.05 18.93 17.30
N HIS A 45 -37.14 20.17 16.82
CA HIS A 45 -36.12 20.77 15.96
C HIS A 45 -34.82 21.05 16.71
N ASP A 46 -34.91 21.54 17.95
CA ASP A 46 -33.76 21.82 18.81
C ASP A 46 -33.02 20.52 19.20
N ILE A 47 -33.77 19.44 19.46
CA ILE A 47 -33.21 18.10 19.69
C ILE A 47 -32.41 17.62 18.47
N VAL A 48 -32.96 17.75 17.25
CA VAL A 48 -32.29 17.31 16.02
C VAL A 48 -31.00 18.10 15.78
N LEU A 49 -31.01 19.42 15.98
CA LEU A 49 -29.81 20.27 15.83
C LEU A 49 -28.72 19.90 16.86
N ASN A 50 -29.13 19.62 18.10
CA ASN A 50 -28.21 19.18 19.15
C ASN A 50 -27.62 17.80 18.85
N GLU A 51 -28.39 16.86 18.30
CA GLU A 51 -27.87 15.55 17.88
C GLU A 51 -26.87 15.66 16.71
N MET A 52 -27.12 16.56 15.75
CA MET A 52 -26.20 16.79 14.64
C MET A 52 -24.85 17.36 15.13
N SER A 53 -24.88 18.39 15.98
CA SER A 53 -23.65 18.96 16.53
C SER A 53 -22.86 17.98 17.40
N ALA A 54 -23.54 17.09 18.13
CA ALA A 54 -22.89 16.03 18.89
C ALA A 54 -22.16 15.02 17.98
N ARG A 55 -22.74 14.69 16.81
CA ARG A 55 -22.11 13.79 15.82
C ARG A 55 -20.89 14.42 15.16
N GLU A 56 -20.93 15.73 14.88
CA GLU A 56 -19.78 16.51 14.41
C GLU A 56 -18.61 16.45 15.39
N LEU A 57 -18.89 16.73 16.66
CA LEU A 57 -17.88 16.71 17.71
C LEU A 57 -17.25 15.32 17.88
N GLU A 58 -18.04 14.26 17.74
CA GLU A 58 -17.55 12.89 17.80
C GLU A 58 -16.66 12.55 16.59
N LEU A 59 -17.03 13.00 15.39
CA LEU A 59 -16.24 12.80 14.18
C LEU A 59 -14.88 13.53 14.29
N ASP A 60 -14.88 14.77 14.78
CA ASP A 60 -13.66 15.57 14.99
C ASP A 60 -12.74 14.93 16.02
N LYS A 61 -13.28 14.38 17.12
CA LYS A 61 -12.50 13.62 18.11
C LYS A 61 -11.89 12.36 17.52
N GLN A 62 -12.63 11.65 16.67
CA GLN A 62 -12.11 10.47 15.99
C GLN A 62 -11.00 10.84 15.01
N LEU A 63 -11.15 11.95 14.28
CA LEU A 63 -10.13 12.46 13.36
C LEU A 63 -8.86 12.91 14.10
N SER A 64 -9.00 13.68 15.18
CA SER A 64 -7.85 14.15 15.96
C SER A 64 -7.08 12.97 16.56
N LYS A 65 -7.78 11.92 16.98
CA LYS A 65 -7.18 10.71 17.52
C LYS A 65 -6.42 9.92 16.46
N ILE A 66 -6.95 9.82 15.24
CA ILE A 66 -6.24 9.19 14.11
C ILE A 66 -4.99 9.98 13.76
N GLU A 67 -5.05 11.31 13.71
CA GLU A 67 -3.87 12.16 13.45
C GLU A 67 -2.81 12.01 14.54
N GLU A 68 -3.22 11.97 15.80
CA GLU A 68 -2.31 11.78 16.94
C GLU A 68 -1.69 10.38 16.94
N ASP A 69 -2.47 9.32 16.70
CA ASP A 69 -1.98 7.93 16.63
C ASP A 69 -0.99 7.74 15.46
N VAL A 70 -1.26 8.36 14.31
CA VAL A 70 -0.34 8.39 13.16
C VAL A 70 0.95 9.13 13.51
N LYS A 71 0.85 10.27 14.20
CA LYS A 71 2.01 11.07 14.60
C LYS A 71 2.87 10.34 15.64
N VAL A 72 2.27 9.86 16.73
CA VAL A 72 2.94 9.15 17.83
C VAL A 72 3.56 7.83 17.37
N GLY A 73 2.92 7.10 16.44
CA GLY A 73 3.48 5.87 15.87
C GLY A 73 4.64 6.05 14.89
N SER A 74 4.94 7.29 14.47
CA SER A 74 5.85 7.58 13.34
C SER A 74 7.14 8.32 13.70
N GLU A 75 7.26 8.87 14.91
CA GLU A 75 8.40 9.71 15.28
C GLU A 75 9.55 8.86 15.85
N CYS A 76 10.65 8.77 15.08
CA CYS A 76 11.95 8.33 15.59
C CYS A 76 12.53 9.44 16.47
N ASP A 77 13.09 9.07 17.63
CA ASP A 77 13.82 10.02 18.46
C ASP A 77 15.31 10.07 18.09
N LYS A 78 16.06 10.97 18.74
CA LYS A 78 17.50 11.15 18.50
C LYS A 78 18.31 9.86 18.69
N TRP A 79 17.89 8.98 19.59
CA TRP A 79 18.60 7.73 19.87
C TRP A 79 18.35 6.68 18.81
N ASP A 80 17.14 6.66 18.23
CA ASP A 80 16.82 5.83 17.07
C ASP A 80 17.72 6.18 15.88
N TYR A 81 17.83 7.48 15.56
CA TYR A 81 18.68 7.94 14.47
C TYR A 81 20.16 7.66 14.73
N LEU A 82 20.65 7.97 15.94
CA LEU A 82 22.04 7.76 16.31
C LEU A 82 22.42 6.27 16.23
N PHE A 83 21.58 5.39 16.77
CA PHE A 83 21.85 3.95 16.76
C PHE A 83 21.77 3.39 15.34
N ALA A 84 20.75 3.76 14.56
CA ALA A 84 20.61 3.34 13.18
C ALA A 84 21.82 3.76 12.33
N ALA A 85 22.23 5.03 12.43
CA ALA A 85 23.41 5.53 11.73
C ALA A 85 24.68 4.80 12.17
N SER A 86 24.88 4.58 13.47
CA SER A 86 26.05 3.85 14.00
C SER A 86 26.10 2.41 13.50
N SER A 87 24.95 1.74 13.42
CA SER A 87 24.85 0.40 12.84
C SER A 87 25.26 0.41 11.36
N GLY A 88 24.82 1.42 10.60
CA GLY A 88 25.22 1.61 9.21
C GLY A 88 26.70 1.90 9.06
N VAL A 89 27.30 2.71 9.94
CA VAL A 89 28.74 2.96 9.97
C VAL A 89 29.51 1.66 10.17
N LEU A 90 29.15 0.90 11.21
CA LEU A 90 29.83 -0.36 11.52
C LEU A 90 29.71 -1.36 10.35
N ALA A 91 28.52 -1.50 9.77
CA ALA A 91 28.32 -2.36 8.61
C ALA A 91 29.13 -1.89 7.39
N GLY A 92 29.19 -0.58 7.12
CA GLY A 92 29.96 -0.01 6.00
C GLY A 92 31.46 -0.20 6.16
N LEU A 93 31.98 -0.16 7.39
CA LEU A 93 33.38 -0.52 7.66
C LEU A 93 33.61 -2.02 7.41
N ILE A 94 32.69 -2.89 7.84
CA ILE A 94 32.80 -4.33 7.54
C ILE A 94 32.77 -4.58 6.03
N ASP A 95 31.91 -3.88 5.31
CA ASP A 95 31.81 -3.95 3.86
C ASP A 95 33.13 -3.53 3.18
N SER A 96 33.62 -2.32 3.48
CA SER A 96 34.87 -1.78 2.93
C SER A 96 36.10 -2.65 3.20
N PHE A 97 36.25 -3.18 4.43
CA PHE A 97 37.48 -3.90 4.81
C PHE A 97 37.43 -5.41 4.60
N PHE A 98 36.26 -6.03 4.64
CA PHE A 98 36.14 -7.50 4.59
C PHE A 98 35.39 -8.02 3.36
N VAL A 99 34.40 -7.28 2.85
CA VAL A 99 33.65 -7.64 1.63
C VAL A 99 34.44 -7.20 0.39
N GLY A 100 34.73 -5.91 0.25
CA GLY A 100 35.55 -5.36 -0.84
C GLY A 100 35.01 -5.69 -2.24
N SER A 101 35.89 -6.05 -3.16
CA SER A 101 35.56 -6.59 -4.49
C SER A 101 35.76 -8.11 -4.51
N PRO A 102 35.26 -8.83 -5.53
CA PRO A 102 35.55 -10.25 -5.71
C PRO A 102 37.05 -10.60 -5.71
N SER A 103 37.91 -9.67 -6.12
CA SER A 103 39.36 -9.89 -6.24
C SER A 103 40.14 -9.76 -4.92
N ASP A 104 39.64 -9.01 -3.95
CA ASP A 104 40.30 -8.71 -2.68
C ASP A 104 39.46 -9.08 -1.44
N SER A 105 38.30 -9.71 -1.64
CA SER A 105 37.42 -10.13 -0.56
C SER A 105 38.05 -11.17 0.36
N SER A 106 38.10 -10.87 1.66
CA SER A 106 38.62 -11.79 2.68
C SER A 106 37.64 -12.92 3.04
N LEU A 107 36.35 -12.74 2.75
CA LEU A 107 35.28 -13.65 3.13
C LEU A 107 34.85 -14.59 2.00
N LEU A 108 35.23 -14.28 0.75
CA LEU A 108 34.79 -15.04 -0.44
C LEU A 108 35.19 -16.51 -0.40
N THR A 109 36.41 -16.83 0.02
CA THR A 109 36.86 -18.24 0.14
C THR A 109 35.99 -19.05 1.11
N LYS A 110 35.46 -18.41 2.16
CA LYS A 110 34.54 -19.07 3.10
C LYS A 110 33.18 -19.29 2.46
N ALA A 111 32.66 -18.29 1.75
CA ALA A 111 31.39 -18.41 1.02
C ALA A 111 31.47 -19.50 -0.07
N ASP A 112 32.58 -19.57 -0.80
CA ASP A 112 32.84 -20.62 -1.78
C ASP A 112 32.82 -22.02 -1.13
N SER A 113 33.50 -22.21 0.00
CA SER A 113 33.52 -23.49 0.74
C SER A 113 32.14 -23.90 1.28
N ILE A 114 31.33 -22.94 1.74
CA ILE A 114 29.95 -23.16 2.18
C ILE A 114 29.10 -23.64 1.00
N MET A 115 29.19 -22.97 -0.16
CA MET A 115 28.43 -23.38 -1.34
C MET A 115 28.89 -24.73 -1.86
N ASP A 116 30.19 -25.00 -1.91
CA ASP A 116 30.73 -26.30 -2.34
C ASP A 116 30.18 -27.44 -1.48
N SER A 117 30.18 -27.26 -0.16
CA SER A 117 29.61 -28.23 0.78
C SER A 117 28.11 -28.42 0.55
N LEU A 118 27.39 -27.34 0.25
CA LEU A 118 25.95 -27.39 -0.03
C LEU A 118 25.66 -28.15 -1.34
N VAL A 119 26.44 -27.91 -2.40
CA VAL A 119 26.35 -28.64 -3.67
C VAL A 119 26.64 -30.12 -3.49
N GLU A 120 27.71 -30.47 -2.77
CA GLU A 120 28.03 -31.87 -2.48
C GLU A 120 26.93 -32.58 -1.70
N ASN A 121 26.38 -31.93 -0.69
CA ASN A 121 25.29 -32.49 0.11
C ASN A 121 24.01 -32.65 -0.71
N PHE A 122 23.67 -31.66 -1.52
CA PHE A 122 22.55 -31.74 -2.44
C PHE A 122 22.74 -32.88 -3.46
N ALA A 123 23.94 -33.04 -4.01
CA ALA A 123 24.25 -34.17 -4.89
C ALA A 123 24.09 -35.52 -4.18
N LYS A 124 24.56 -35.65 -2.93
CA LYS A 124 24.38 -36.89 -2.12
C LYS A 124 22.90 -37.21 -1.91
N LEU A 125 22.08 -36.20 -1.60
CA LEU A 125 20.62 -36.37 -1.45
C LEU A 125 19.97 -36.87 -2.75
N ASN A 126 20.54 -36.52 -3.90
CA ASN A 126 20.08 -36.97 -5.22
C ASN A 126 20.76 -38.26 -5.70
N GLY A 127 21.48 -38.98 -4.84
CA GLY A 127 22.06 -40.29 -5.14
C GLY A 127 23.50 -40.29 -5.65
N TRP A 128 24.22 -39.16 -5.56
CA TRP A 128 25.65 -39.10 -5.84
C TRP A 128 26.44 -39.88 -4.78
N LYS A 129 27.28 -40.82 -5.22
CA LYS A 129 28.07 -41.72 -4.34
C LYS A 129 29.46 -41.18 -3.99
N GLY A 130 29.71 -39.90 -4.24
CA GLY A 130 31.03 -39.28 -4.06
C GLY A 130 31.90 -39.32 -5.33
N PRO A 131 33.07 -38.68 -5.28
CA PRO A 131 33.99 -38.60 -6.42
C PRO A 131 34.56 -39.97 -6.79
N LYS A 132 34.78 -40.19 -8.08
CA LYS A 132 35.45 -41.40 -8.59
C LYS A 132 36.93 -41.10 -8.84
N ASN A 133 37.81 -42.08 -8.58
CA ASN A 133 39.21 -42.04 -9.00
C ASN A 133 40.01 -40.80 -8.52
N GLY A 134 39.73 -40.29 -7.31
CA GLY A 134 40.45 -39.14 -6.76
C GLY A 134 40.16 -37.80 -7.43
N SER A 135 39.11 -37.70 -8.24
CA SER A 135 38.66 -36.42 -8.83
C SER A 135 38.25 -35.43 -7.74
N ASN A 136 38.35 -34.13 -8.03
CA ASN A 136 37.82 -33.08 -7.15
C ASN A 136 36.33 -33.35 -6.83
N SER A 137 36.00 -33.37 -5.53
CA SER A 137 34.71 -33.74 -4.98
C SER A 137 33.58 -32.84 -5.50
N THR A 138 33.69 -31.53 -5.30
CA THR A 138 32.75 -30.52 -5.81
C THR A 138 32.53 -30.63 -7.31
N LYS A 139 33.60 -30.68 -8.12
CA LYS A 139 33.48 -30.78 -9.58
C LYS A 139 32.76 -32.05 -10.02
N SER A 140 33.01 -33.16 -9.34
CA SER A 140 32.29 -34.41 -9.61
C SER A 140 30.81 -34.33 -9.20
N ALA A 141 30.49 -33.61 -8.13
CA ALA A 141 29.11 -33.37 -7.70
C ALA A 141 28.35 -32.50 -8.70
N ILE A 142 28.95 -31.37 -9.12
CA ILE A 142 28.42 -30.47 -10.15
C ILE A 142 28.12 -31.26 -11.42
N ALA A 143 29.09 -32.02 -11.93
CA ALA A 143 28.90 -32.80 -13.15
C ALA A 143 27.81 -33.88 -13.02
N PHE A 144 27.61 -34.42 -11.82
CA PHE A 144 26.50 -35.35 -11.55
C PHE A 144 25.14 -34.64 -11.63
N LEU A 145 25.04 -33.46 -11.02
CA LEU A 145 23.82 -32.64 -11.02
C LEU A 145 23.48 -32.13 -12.42
N GLU A 146 24.45 -31.59 -13.18
CA GLU A 146 24.29 -31.16 -14.58
C GLU A 146 23.72 -32.29 -15.46
N ARG A 147 24.14 -33.53 -15.24
CA ARG A 147 23.62 -34.70 -15.98
C ARG A 147 22.23 -35.14 -15.53
N THR A 148 21.90 -34.92 -14.26
CA THR A 148 20.65 -35.37 -13.64
C THR A 148 19.53 -34.39 -13.95
N PHE A 149 19.80 -33.09 -13.83
CA PHE A 149 18.84 -32.00 -13.98
C PHE A 149 19.07 -31.23 -15.29
N LYS A 150 18.99 -31.95 -16.41
CA LYS A 150 19.20 -31.33 -17.73
C LYS A 150 18.09 -30.36 -18.09
N VAL A 151 18.49 -29.19 -18.60
CA VAL A 151 17.59 -28.11 -19.00
C VAL A 151 17.87 -27.66 -20.44
N SER A 152 16.89 -27.01 -21.07
CA SER A 152 16.98 -26.58 -22.48
C SER A 152 17.78 -25.29 -22.69
N TYR A 153 18.15 -24.58 -21.62
CA TYR A 153 18.69 -23.22 -21.66
C TYR A 153 20.15 -23.10 -21.20
N ASP A 154 20.83 -24.23 -21.00
CA ASP A 154 22.23 -24.33 -20.54
C ASP A 154 23.25 -24.30 -21.70
N HIS A 155 23.06 -23.34 -22.62
CA HIS A 155 23.95 -23.21 -23.78
C HIS A 155 25.16 -22.33 -23.45
N GLN A 156 26.37 -22.86 -23.67
CA GLN A 156 27.63 -22.18 -23.31
C GLN A 156 28.22 -21.31 -24.44
N HIS A 157 27.73 -21.44 -25.68
CA HIS A 157 28.31 -20.78 -26.85
C HIS A 157 27.25 -20.15 -27.77
N GLY A 158 27.57 -18.94 -28.26
CA GLY A 158 26.70 -18.14 -29.15
C GLY A 158 26.42 -18.74 -30.54
N LYS A 159 27.08 -19.84 -30.93
CA LYS A 159 26.81 -20.54 -32.21
C LYS A 159 25.35 -21.00 -32.34
N ILE A 160 24.67 -21.19 -31.22
CA ILE A 160 23.26 -21.59 -31.15
C ILE A 160 22.32 -20.38 -31.31
N VAL A 161 22.85 -19.17 -31.09
CA VAL A 161 22.15 -17.89 -31.22
C VAL A 161 22.54 -17.19 -32.53
N ASN A 162 22.99 -17.93 -33.55
CA ASN A 162 23.37 -17.42 -34.89
C ASN A 162 24.25 -16.14 -34.85
N ASP A 163 25.19 -16.04 -33.90
CA ASP A 163 26.05 -14.87 -33.69
C ASP A 163 25.33 -13.53 -33.38
N PHE A 164 24.02 -13.54 -33.09
CA PHE A 164 23.27 -12.34 -32.66
C PHE A 164 23.70 -11.81 -31.28
N MET A 165 24.39 -12.63 -30.49
CA MET A 165 24.83 -12.32 -29.12
C MET A 165 26.22 -12.90 -28.85
N ARG A 166 27.09 -12.08 -28.24
CA ARG A 166 28.40 -12.55 -27.77
C ARG A 166 28.25 -13.25 -26.41
N MET A 167 28.10 -14.57 -26.44
CA MET A 167 28.00 -15.41 -25.25
C MET A 167 29.26 -16.24 -25.03
N THR A 168 29.75 -16.27 -23.79
CA THR A 168 30.91 -17.04 -23.36
C THR A 168 30.56 -17.94 -22.17
N PRO A 169 31.37 -18.98 -21.89
CA PRO A 169 31.18 -19.77 -20.67
C PRO A 169 31.20 -18.93 -19.38
N SER A 170 31.87 -17.77 -19.38
CA SER A 170 31.95 -16.89 -18.20
C SER A 170 30.71 -16.03 -17.97
N ASN A 171 29.84 -15.82 -18.97
CA ASN A 171 28.69 -14.92 -18.85
C ASN A 171 27.33 -15.55 -19.17
N HIS A 172 27.29 -16.79 -19.68
CA HIS A 172 26.04 -17.43 -20.06
C HIS A 172 25.04 -17.58 -18.89
N HIS A 173 25.51 -17.85 -17.66
CA HIS A 173 24.64 -17.89 -16.47
C HIS A 173 23.94 -16.55 -16.19
N LEU A 174 24.53 -15.42 -16.60
CA LEU A 174 23.91 -14.11 -16.45
C LEU A 174 23.00 -13.80 -17.65
N LYS A 175 23.43 -14.14 -18.87
CA LYS A 175 22.67 -13.84 -20.09
C LYS A 175 21.42 -14.71 -20.21
N SER A 176 21.48 -15.97 -19.81
CA SER A 176 20.33 -16.88 -19.81
C SER A 176 19.46 -16.63 -18.58
N LEU A 177 18.25 -16.09 -18.78
CA LEU A 177 17.39 -15.65 -17.68
C LEU A 177 17.06 -16.78 -16.70
N ALA A 178 16.94 -18.00 -17.21
CA ALA A 178 16.58 -19.17 -16.43
C ALA A 178 17.66 -19.61 -15.43
N HIS A 179 18.91 -19.13 -15.54
CA HIS A 179 19.97 -19.37 -14.54
C HIS A 179 19.93 -18.37 -13.38
N SER A 180 19.05 -17.37 -13.39
CA SER A 180 18.89 -16.51 -12.23
C SER A 180 18.14 -17.23 -11.10
N PRO A 181 18.66 -17.27 -9.86
CA PRO A 181 17.97 -17.80 -8.69
C PRO A 181 16.91 -16.82 -8.17
N SER A 182 15.98 -16.43 -9.05
CA SER A 182 14.90 -15.48 -8.79
C SER A 182 13.56 -16.05 -9.25
N PRO A 183 12.42 -15.52 -8.77
CA PRO A 183 11.10 -15.90 -9.29
C PRO A 183 10.98 -15.68 -10.81
N ILE A 184 11.67 -14.67 -11.35
CA ILE A 184 11.70 -14.39 -12.79
C ILE A 184 12.45 -15.51 -13.51
N GLY A 185 13.63 -15.90 -13.03
CA GLY A 185 14.39 -17.01 -13.59
C GLY A 185 13.62 -18.33 -13.55
N LEU A 186 12.89 -18.61 -12.47
CA LEU A 186 12.02 -19.79 -12.38
C LEU A 186 10.90 -19.78 -13.44
N ILE A 187 10.22 -18.64 -13.62
CA ILE A 187 9.15 -18.52 -14.62
C ILE A 187 9.71 -18.78 -16.02
N PHE A 188 10.84 -18.16 -16.37
CA PHE A 188 11.47 -18.38 -17.68
C PHE A 188 11.96 -19.82 -17.85
N SER A 189 12.52 -20.43 -16.80
CA SER A 189 12.92 -21.84 -16.83
C SER A 189 11.75 -22.77 -17.14
N ILE A 190 10.59 -22.57 -16.51
CA ILE A 190 9.40 -23.37 -16.78
C ILE A 190 8.95 -23.16 -18.22
N ILE A 191 8.85 -21.91 -18.68
CA ILE A 191 8.43 -21.58 -20.06
C ILE A 191 9.36 -22.24 -21.09
N ASP A 192 10.67 -22.12 -20.89
CA ASP A 192 11.69 -22.62 -21.80
C ASP A 192 11.69 -24.15 -21.87
N GLN A 193 11.57 -24.83 -20.72
CA GLN A 193 11.46 -26.29 -20.69
C GLN A 193 10.17 -26.78 -21.35
N PHE A 194 9.05 -26.05 -21.23
CA PHE A 194 7.79 -26.42 -21.89
C PHE A 194 7.84 -26.22 -23.41
N ARG A 195 8.49 -25.15 -23.86
CA ARG A 195 8.51 -24.76 -25.29
C ARG A 195 9.68 -25.39 -26.06
N GLY A 196 10.68 -25.95 -25.38
CA GLY A 196 11.92 -26.30 -26.06
C GLY A 196 12.62 -25.05 -26.55
N THR A 197 12.78 -24.08 -25.66
CA THR A 197 13.46 -22.81 -25.96
C THR A 197 14.53 -22.51 -24.92
N ALA A 198 15.32 -21.49 -25.22
CA ALA A 198 16.23 -20.84 -24.30
C ALA A 198 16.08 -19.33 -24.47
N THR A 199 15.75 -18.63 -23.39
CA THR A 199 15.52 -17.18 -23.41
C THR A 199 16.67 -16.44 -22.74
N PHE A 200 17.28 -15.54 -23.51
CA PHE A 200 18.42 -14.74 -23.11
C PHE A 200 18.07 -13.26 -23.07
N ILE A 201 18.83 -12.50 -22.29
CA ILE A 201 18.83 -11.04 -22.30
C ILE A 201 20.22 -10.51 -22.68
N ASP A 202 20.26 -9.57 -23.61
CA ASP A 202 21.47 -8.87 -24.00
C ASP A 202 21.14 -7.46 -24.47
N ASN A 203 21.85 -6.46 -23.95
CA ASN A 203 21.70 -5.05 -24.35
C ASN A 203 20.26 -4.55 -24.45
N GLY A 204 19.43 -4.88 -23.45
CA GLY A 204 18.02 -4.47 -23.38
C GLY A 204 17.06 -5.32 -24.23
N GLN A 205 17.54 -6.33 -24.95
CA GLN A 205 16.73 -7.18 -25.82
C GLN A 205 16.55 -8.57 -25.24
N LEU A 206 15.32 -9.11 -25.37
CA LEU A 206 15.01 -10.50 -25.09
C LEU A 206 15.17 -11.33 -26.38
N ILE A 207 16.00 -12.36 -26.31
CA ILE A 207 16.32 -13.22 -27.44
C ILE A 207 15.95 -14.65 -27.06
N THR A 208 14.94 -15.21 -27.73
CA THR A 208 14.53 -16.61 -27.54
C THR A 208 14.96 -17.44 -28.73
N VAL A 209 15.67 -18.54 -28.46
CA VAL A 209 16.10 -19.50 -29.49
C VAL A 209 15.50 -20.87 -29.23
N THR A 210 15.31 -21.65 -30.28
CA THR A 210 14.85 -23.03 -30.18
C THR A 210 15.95 -23.92 -29.61
N ALA A 211 15.55 -24.85 -28.75
CA ALA A 211 16.42 -25.76 -28.02
C ALA A 211 15.75 -27.13 -27.84
N GLU A 212 16.55 -28.18 -27.61
CA GLU A 212 15.97 -29.48 -27.25
C GLU A 212 15.63 -29.51 -25.75
N SER A 213 14.33 -29.61 -25.44
CA SER A 213 13.87 -29.88 -24.07
C SER A 213 13.68 -31.37 -23.83
N LYS A 214 14.19 -31.84 -22.69
CA LYS A 214 14.01 -33.21 -22.17
C LYS A 214 13.02 -33.27 -21.01
N LEU A 215 12.07 -32.33 -20.97
CA LEU A 215 11.09 -32.22 -19.89
C LEU A 215 10.27 -33.51 -19.75
N GLN A 216 10.28 -34.07 -18.54
CA GLN A 216 9.57 -35.30 -18.20
C GLN A 216 8.16 -35.00 -17.71
N GLY A 217 7.24 -35.96 -17.90
CA GLY A 217 5.87 -35.91 -17.37
C GLY A 217 4.79 -36.18 -18.42
N ASN A 218 3.74 -36.88 -18.02
CA ASN A 218 2.62 -37.29 -18.89
C ASN A 218 1.42 -36.32 -18.82
N THR A 219 1.37 -35.48 -17.77
CA THR A 219 0.33 -34.47 -17.55
C THR A 219 0.94 -33.09 -17.37
N VAL A 220 0.17 -32.02 -17.62
CA VAL A 220 0.63 -30.63 -17.43
C VAL A 220 1.15 -30.41 -16.01
N LEU A 221 0.44 -30.88 -14.99
CA LEU A 221 0.86 -30.72 -13.59
C LEU A 221 2.18 -31.45 -13.31
N SER A 222 2.34 -32.69 -13.80
CA SER A 222 3.60 -33.43 -13.64
C SER A 222 4.77 -32.75 -14.34
N LYS A 223 4.53 -32.15 -15.53
CA LYS A 223 5.54 -31.36 -16.26
C LYS A 223 5.93 -30.09 -15.53
N ILE A 224 4.99 -29.37 -14.92
CA ILE A 224 5.28 -28.17 -14.09
C ILE A 224 6.17 -28.58 -12.91
N PHE A 225 5.81 -29.66 -12.21
CA PHE A 225 6.61 -30.17 -11.09
C PHE A 225 8.02 -30.58 -11.54
N CYS A 226 8.14 -31.36 -12.63
CA CYS A 226 9.45 -31.75 -13.17
C CYS A 226 10.28 -30.53 -13.61
N ALA A 227 9.67 -29.53 -14.26
CA ALA A 227 10.36 -28.31 -14.67
C ALA A 227 10.91 -27.53 -13.46
N PHE A 228 10.10 -27.42 -12.40
CA PHE A 228 10.49 -26.78 -11.13
C PHE A 228 11.66 -27.52 -10.46
N ILE A 229 11.61 -28.85 -10.37
CA ILE A 229 12.67 -29.66 -9.77
C ILE A 229 13.95 -29.60 -10.61
N ASN A 230 13.83 -29.67 -11.93
CA ASN A 230 14.96 -29.48 -12.85
C ASN A 230 15.63 -28.13 -12.64
N TRP A 231 14.83 -27.06 -12.51
CA TRP A 231 15.37 -25.73 -12.26
C TRP A 231 16.14 -25.65 -10.94
N ILE A 232 15.58 -26.16 -9.83
CA ILE A 232 16.28 -26.19 -8.54
C ILE A 232 17.61 -26.96 -8.68
N GLY A 233 17.56 -28.15 -9.26
CA GLY A 233 18.73 -29.00 -9.39
C GLY A 233 19.83 -28.41 -10.28
N HIS A 234 19.43 -27.71 -11.34
CA HIS A 234 20.33 -27.03 -12.27
C HIS A 234 20.94 -25.75 -11.68
N ILE A 235 20.14 -24.91 -11.01
CA ILE A 235 20.69 -23.78 -10.23
C ILE A 235 21.68 -24.28 -9.18
N MET A 236 21.38 -25.43 -8.56
CA MET A 236 22.27 -26.02 -7.58
C MET A 236 23.57 -26.58 -8.16
N SER A 237 23.62 -27.03 -9.40
CA SER A 237 24.91 -27.36 -10.02
C SER A 237 25.74 -26.09 -10.23
N ASP A 238 25.09 -25.02 -10.66
CA ASP A 238 25.78 -23.83 -11.17
C ASP A 238 26.19 -22.84 -10.07
N ILE A 239 25.63 -22.93 -8.85
CA ILE A 239 25.90 -21.97 -7.77
C ILE A 239 27.37 -21.94 -7.31
N SER A 240 28.05 -23.09 -7.38
CA SER A 240 29.49 -23.23 -7.07
C SER A 240 30.40 -23.04 -8.29
N GLY A 241 29.85 -22.67 -9.44
CA GLY A 241 30.57 -22.54 -10.70
C GLY A 241 30.53 -23.82 -11.53
N SER A 242 31.53 -24.01 -12.39
CA SER A 242 31.52 -25.07 -13.41
C SER A 242 32.48 -26.22 -13.10
N SER A 243 32.06 -27.44 -13.45
CA SER A 243 32.86 -28.66 -13.36
C SER A 243 34.13 -28.65 -14.26
N GLY A 244 34.11 -27.91 -15.37
CA GLY A 244 35.17 -27.90 -16.40
C GLY A 244 36.23 -26.79 -16.29
N GLY A 245 36.02 -25.80 -15.41
CA GLY A 245 36.91 -24.64 -15.29
C GLY A 245 38.26 -24.95 -14.64
N LYS A 246 39.36 -24.34 -15.13
CA LYS A 246 40.66 -24.38 -14.44
C LYS A 246 40.73 -23.47 -13.20
N SER A 247 39.79 -22.53 -13.09
CA SER A 247 39.66 -21.55 -12.00
C SER A 247 38.35 -21.75 -11.21
N ARG A 248 38.03 -20.82 -10.30
CA ARG A 248 36.79 -20.75 -9.49
C ARG A 248 35.48 -20.94 -10.28
N GLY A 249 35.49 -20.66 -11.59
CA GLY A 249 34.31 -20.68 -12.46
C GLY A 249 33.32 -19.56 -12.10
N THR A 250 32.43 -19.22 -13.02
CA THR A 250 31.37 -18.25 -12.75
C THR A 250 30.16 -18.97 -12.17
N GLY A 251 29.70 -18.55 -10.99
CA GLY A 251 28.47 -19.08 -10.39
C GLY A 251 27.20 -18.57 -11.08
N VAL A 252 26.04 -18.83 -10.49
CA VAL A 252 24.79 -18.17 -10.89
C VAL A 252 24.79 -16.69 -10.46
N PRO A 253 24.06 -15.80 -11.15
CA PRO A 253 23.96 -14.40 -10.75
C PRO A 253 23.31 -14.24 -9.37
N ILE A 254 23.62 -13.12 -8.71
CA ILE A 254 22.88 -12.69 -7.52
C ILE A 254 21.41 -12.52 -7.94
N PRO A 255 20.42 -12.93 -7.12
CA PRO A 255 19.02 -12.78 -7.49
C PRO A 255 18.68 -11.37 -7.99
N PHE A 256 17.98 -11.29 -9.13
CA PHE A 256 17.59 -10.05 -9.82
C PHE A 256 18.73 -9.27 -10.50
N TYR A 257 19.99 -9.71 -10.42
CA TYR A 257 21.10 -9.05 -11.10
C TYR A 257 20.96 -9.13 -12.63
N GLU A 258 20.28 -10.16 -13.16
CA GLU A 258 19.98 -10.31 -14.58
C GLU A 258 19.21 -9.11 -15.16
N LEU A 259 18.42 -8.42 -14.34
CA LEU A 259 17.60 -7.28 -14.76
C LEU A 259 18.44 -6.04 -15.10
N LEU A 260 19.69 -5.95 -14.63
CA LEU A 260 20.59 -4.87 -15.00
C LEU A 260 20.88 -4.86 -16.51
N GLN A 261 20.79 -6.02 -17.18
CA GLN A 261 20.94 -6.11 -18.63
C GLN A 261 19.78 -5.49 -19.42
N ILE A 262 18.64 -5.20 -18.77
CA ILE A 262 17.52 -4.44 -19.38
C ILE A 262 17.91 -2.97 -19.55
N ILE A 263 18.77 -2.46 -18.66
CA ILE A 263 19.14 -1.05 -18.56
C ILE A 263 20.25 -0.74 -19.57
N ASN A 264 19.87 -0.68 -20.85
CA ASN A 264 20.78 -0.33 -21.94
C ASN A 264 20.82 1.20 -22.14
N ILE A 265 21.42 1.90 -21.17
CA ILE A 265 21.59 3.35 -21.21
C ILE A 265 23.06 3.73 -21.01
N GLY A 266 23.43 4.92 -21.50
CA GLY A 266 24.76 5.49 -21.34
C GLY A 266 25.80 4.92 -22.32
N SER A 267 26.95 5.59 -22.37
CA SER A 267 28.11 5.19 -23.17
C SER A 267 29.35 5.50 -22.34
N PHE A 268 29.86 4.48 -21.67
CA PHE A 268 30.97 4.58 -20.74
C PHE A 268 32.23 4.00 -21.39
N GLU A 269 33.35 4.72 -21.32
CA GLU A 269 34.61 4.23 -21.85
C GLU A 269 35.21 3.18 -20.93
N HIS A 270 35.56 2.02 -21.49
CA HIS A 270 36.29 0.96 -20.81
C HIS A 270 37.29 0.33 -21.77
N LYS A 271 38.59 0.48 -21.48
CA LYS A 271 39.69 -0.08 -22.29
C LYS A 271 39.59 0.27 -23.80
N GLY A 272 39.16 1.48 -24.12
CA GLY A 272 39.01 1.98 -25.50
C GLY A 272 37.71 1.55 -26.20
N GLU A 273 36.83 0.79 -25.54
CA GLU A 273 35.49 0.46 -26.02
C GLU A 273 34.43 1.31 -25.30
N LYS A 274 33.37 1.70 -26.02
CA LYS A 274 32.20 2.36 -25.42
C LYS A 274 31.18 1.30 -25.05
N LEU A 275 30.95 1.15 -23.75
CA LEU A 275 30.05 0.15 -23.17
C LEU A 275 28.77 0.80 -22.64
N SER A 276 27.65 0.13 -22.80
CA SER A 276 26.41 0.50 -22.11
C SER A 276 26.47 0.08 -20.62
N PHE A 277 25.51 0.54 -19.81
CA PHE A 277 25.38 0.03 -18.44
C PHE A 277 25.09 -1.49 -18.40
N ALA A 278 24.31 -2.00 -19.35
CA ALA A 278 24.07 -3.44 -19.51
C ALA A 278 25.39 -4.20 -19.73
N ASP A 279 26.27 -3.70 -20.61
CA ASP A 279 27.59 -4.28 -20.85
C ASP A 279 28.50 -4.23 -19.61
N ILE A 280 28.48 -3.11 -18.87
CA ILE A 280 29.22 -2.98 -17.61
C ILE A 280 28.78 -4.05 -16.61
N SER A 281 27.46 -4.28 -16.47
CA SER A 281 26.94 -5.32 -15.55
C SER A 281 27.45 -6.71 -15.91
N VAL A 282 27.55 -7.02 -17.20
CA VAL A 282 28.13 -8.29 -17.67
C VAL A 282 29.62 -8.37 -17.34
N LYS A 283 30.37 -7.27 -17.50
CA LYS A 283 31.80 -7.22 -17.15
C LYS A 283 32.06 -7.33 -15.66
N VAL A 284 31.22 -6.74 -14.82
CA VAL A 284 31.28 -6.88 -13.37
C VAL A 284 31.02 -8.33 -12.97
N PHE A 285 29.98 -8.95 -13.52
CA PHE A 285 29.69 -10.38 -13.31
C PHE A 285 30.85 -11.29 -13.70
N GLU A 286 31.49 -11.06 -14.85
CA GLU A 286 32.68 -11.79 -15.30
C GLU A 286 33.87 -11.72 -14.32
N GLN A 287 33.91 -10.72 -13.42
CA GLN A 287 34.94 -10.60 -12.38
C GLN A 287 34.66 -11.45 -11.12
N GLY A 288 33.58 -12.23 -11.10
CA GLY A 288 33.23 -13.10 -9.97
C GLY A 288 32.10 -12.55 -9.09
N TYR A 289 31.31 -11.61 -9.62
CA TYR A 289 30.16 -11.00 -8.95
C TYR A 289 28.93 -11.92 -8.98
N ASP A 290 29.11 -13.16 -8.54
CA ASP A 290 28.08 -14.21 -8.53
C ASP A 290 27.40 -14.37 -7.16
N ALA A 291 26.45 -15.29 -7.04
CA ALA A 291 25.68 -15.51 -5.82
C ALA A 291 26.53 -15.81 -4.57
N ARG A 292 27.75 -16.35 -4.72
CA ARG A 292 28.68 -16.57 -3.60
C ARG A 292 29.23 -15.23 -3.09
N PHE A 293 29.56 -14.32 -4.01
CA PHE A 293 29.90 -12.96 -3.62
C PHE A 293 28.69 -12.20 -3.06
N GLY A 294 27.49 -12.42 -3.61
CA GLY A 294 26.24 -11.93 -3.04
C GLY A 294 25.99 -12.38 -1.59
N MET A 295 26.37 -13.62 -1.24
CA MET A 295 26.34 -14.11 0.16
C MET A 295 27.28 -13.29 1.06
N VAL A 296 28.46 -12.93 0.57
CA VAL A 296 29.40 -12.07 1.30
C VAL A 296 28.83 -10.66 1.47
N GLN A 297 28.28 -10.08 0.39
CA GLN A 297 27.64 -8.76 0.39
C GLN A 297 26.42 -8.68 1.33
N ALA A 298 25.73 -9.80 1.54
CA ALA A 298 24.62 -9.86 2.48
C ALA A 298 25.03 -9.74 3.95
N VAL A 299 26.30 -9.94 4.31
CA VAL A 299 26.77 -9.89 5.70
C VAL A 299 26.60 -8.49 6.32
N PRO A 300 27.11 -7.40 5.73
CA PRO A 300 26.83 -6.03 6.20
C PRO A 300 25.34 -5.71 6.29
N VAL A 301 24.57 -6.12 5.28
CA VAL A 301 23.11 -5.90 5.23
C VAL A 301 22.43 -6.59 6.42
N PHE A 302 22.78 -7.84 6.68
CA PHE A 302 22.29 -8.60 7.82
C PHE A 302 22.65 -7.92 9.16
N MET A 303 23.86 -7.36 9.29
CA MET A 303 24.27 -6.64 10.50
C MET A 303 23.37 -5.44 10.77
N VAL A 304 23.10 -4.61 9.75
CA VAL A 304 22.18 -3.45 9.89
C VAL A 304 20.79 -3.91 10.31
N GLU A 305 20.27 -4.94 9.65
CA GLU A 305 18.93 -5.50 9.93
C GLU A 305 18.83 -6.06 11.36
N LEU A 306 19.86 -6.78 11.80
CA LEU A 306 19.93 -7.43 13.11
C LEU A 306 20.06 -6.39 14.22
N PHE A 307 21.08 -5.52 14.17
CA PHE A 307 21.35 -4.56 15.22
C PHE A 307 20.18 -3.60 15.42
N THR A 308 19.62 -3.09 14.32
CA THR A 308 18.47 -2.18 14.39
C THR A 308 17.26 -2.86 15.03
N ARG A 309 16.95 -4.11 14.66
CA ARG A 309 15.80 -4.83 15.25
C ARG A 309 16.02 -5.20 16.71
N VAL A 310 17.21 -5.67 17.07
CA VAL A 310 17.55 -5.98 18.46
C VAL A 310 17.40 -4.72 19.31
N PHE A 311 17.88 -3.58 18.84
CA PHE A 311 17.70 -2.30 19.52
C PHE A 311 16.22 -1.93 19.69
N CYS A 312 15.42 -2.05 18.63
CA CYS A 312 13.97 -1.81 18.72
C CYS A 312 13.28 -2.75 19.72
N ILE A 313 13.64 -4.03 19.76
CA ILE A 313 13.09 -5.00 20.72
C ILE A 313 13.44 -4.59 22.15
N ILE A 314 14.71 -4.25 22.41
CA ILE A 314 15.18 -3.82 23.74
C ILE A 314 14.40 -2.58 24.19
N ARG A 315 14.25 -1.58 23.32
CA ARG A 315 13.52 -0.35 23.66
C ARG A 315 12.04 -0.62 23.92
N ASN A 316 11.35 -1.34 23.03
CA ASN A 316 9.94 -1.65 23.22
C ASN A 316 9.69 -2.44 24.50
N ARG A 317 10.60 -3.37 24.84
CA ARG A 317 10.47 -4.18 26.05
C ARG A 317 10.72 -3.39 27.32
N TYR A 318 11.85 -2.70 27.40
CA TYR A 318 12.33 -2.13 28.68
C TYR A 318 11.98 -0.66 28.87
N GLN A 319 11.84 0.11 27.79
CA GLN A 319 11.49 1.53 27.88
C GLN A 319 9.98 1.74 27.83
N HIS A 320 9.29 0.99 26.96
CA HIS A 320 7.84 1.15 26.74
C HIS A 320 6.99 0.08 27.46
N GLY A 321 7.62 -0.94 28.04
CA GLY A 321 6.93 -1.96 28.85
C GLY A 321 6.06 -2.94 28.03
N HIS A 322 6.24 -3.00 26.71
CA HIS A 322 5.43 -3.84 25.83
C HIS A 322 5.69 -5.34 26.07
N SER A 323 4.69 -6.16 25.76
CA SER A 323 4.78 -7.62 25.76
C SER A 323 5.67 -8.16 24.63
N TRP A 324 6.07 -9.43 24.71
CA TRP A 324 6.89 -10.06 23.67
C TRP A 324 6.17 -10.16 22.32
N SER A 325 4.86 -10.42 22.31
CA SER A 325 4.05 -10.44 21.10
C SER A 325 4.06 -9.08 20.40
N GLU A 326 3.84 -8.00 21.16
CA GLU A 326 3.85 -6.64 20.61
C GLU A 326 5.24 -6.24 20.09
N CYS A 327 6.32 -6.69 20.75
CA CYS A 327 7.67 -6.48 20.25
C CYS A 327 7.94 -7.21 18.93
N LEU A 328 7.42 -8.44 18.78
CA LEU A 328 7.56 -9.23 17.55
C LEU A 328 6.73 -8.64 16.40
N ASP A 329 5.53 -8.15 16.69
CA ASP A 329 4.68 -7.47 15.70
C ASP A 329 5.32 -6.15 15.24
N PHE A 330 5.97 -5.42 16.15
CA PHE A 330 6.72 -4.20 15.81
C PHE A 330 7.83 -4.44 14.79
N ILE A 331 8.55 -5.57 14.88
CA ILE A 331 9.69 -5.88 14.01
C ILE A 331 9.32 -6.61 12.71
N LYS A 332 8.04 -6.97 12.54
CA LYS A 332 7.58 -7.82 11.46
C LYS A 332 7.62 -7.10 10.11
N LEU A 333 8.36 -7.66 9.16
CA LEU A 333 8.27 -7.34 7.73
C LEU A 333 8.20 -5.83 7.41
N ASP A 334 9.01 -5.02 8.08
CA ASP A 334 9.08 -3.56 7.95
C ASP A 334 7.72 -2.85 8.01
N THR A 335 6.69 -3.40 8.67
CA THR A 335 5.36 -2.77 8.70
C THR A 335 5.37 -1.47 9.47
N ASN A 336 6.11 -1.43 10.57
CA ASN A 336 6.20 -0.28 11.45
C ASN A 336 7.01 0.87 10.82
N THR A 337 6.45 2.08 10.84
CA THR A 337 7.07 3.28 10.23
C THR A 337 8.37 3.70 10.93
N ARG A 338 8.43 3.59 12.26
CA ARG A 338 9.64 3.91 13.05
C ARG A 338 10.78 2.95 12.69
N LEU A 339 10.53 1.64 12.71
CA LEU A 339 11.55 0.65 12.29
C LEU A 339 12.00 0.88 10.84
N ARG A 340 11.07 1.14 9.92
CA ARG A 340 11.38 1.38 8.51
C ARG A 340 12.29 2.60 8.34
N LYS A 341 12.03 3.70 9.05
CA LYS A 341 12.90 4.90 9.04
C LYS A 341 14.29 4.58 9.57
N MET A 342 14.38 3.85 10.69
CA MET A 342 15.69 3.43 11.24
C MET A 342 16.47 2.56 10.26
N LEU A 343 15.82 1.56 9.63
CA LEU A 343 16.46 0.73 8.62
C LEU A 343 16.89 1.55 7.38
N LEU A 344 16.09 2.53 6.97
CA LEU A 344 16.42 3.42 5.86
C LEU A 344 17.70 4.23 6.17
N ILE A 345 17.83 4.74 7.40
CA ILE A 345 19.02 5.47 7.85
C ILE A 345 20.22 4.54 7.96
N GLY A 346 20.06 3.35 8.54
CA GLY A 346 21.14 2.37 8.68
C GLY A 346 21.69 1.91 7.33
N HIS A 347 20.80 1.50 6.40
CA HIS A 347 21.21 1.10 5.06
C HIS A 347 21.70 2.27 4.21
N GLY A 348 21.12 3.45 4.38
CA GLY A 348 21.59 4.67 3.71
C GLY A 348 23.03 5.00 4.10
N THR A 349 23.35 4.96 5.39
CA THR A 349 24.72 5.16 5.89
C THR A 349 25.67 4.08 5.40
N LEU A 350 25.25 2.82 5.40
CA LEU A 350 26.03 1.71 4.79
C LEU A 350 26.34 2.00 3.31
N CYS A 351 25.31 2.33 2.51
CA CYS A 351 25.47 2.63 1.08
C CYS A 351 26.36 3.86 0.82
N LEU A 352 26.31 4.88 1.68
CA LEU A 352 27.18 6.05 1.57
C LEU A 352 28.65 5.68 1.79
N ILE A 353 28.95 4.83 2.78
CA ILE A 353 30.31 4.36 3.05
C ILE A 353 30.78 3.45 1.92
N ASP A 354 29.94 2.52 1.45
CA ASP A 354 30.20 1.65 0.31
C ASP A 354 30.55 2.45 -0.97
N ALA A 355 29.71 3.43 -1.33
CA ALA A 355 30.01 4.32 -2.47
C ALA A 355 31.32 5.10 -2.27
N GLY A 356 31.57 5.58 -1.05
CA GLY A 356 32.80 6.28 -0.70
C GLY A 356 34.04 5.39 -0.86
N ASP A 357 33.98 4.15 -0.36
CA ASP A 357 35.06 3.17 -0.50
C ASP A 357 35.32 2.81 -1.96
N ALA A 358 34.25 2.49 -2.70
CA ALA A 358 34.30 2.16 -4.12
C ALA A 358 34.92 3.31 -4.94
N PHE A 359 34.61 4.56 -4.60
CA PHE A 359 35.19 5.74 -5.23
C PHE A 359 36.68 5.91 -4.88
N ILE A 360 37.03 5.86 -3.59
CA ILE A 360 38.42 6.06 -3.12
C ILE A 360 39.37 4.97 -3.65
N ARG A 361 38.92 3.72 -3.70
CA ARG A 361 39.73 2.57 -4.15
C ARG A 361 39.72 2.36 -5.66
N ASN A 362 39.10 3.26 -6.43
CA ASN A 362 39.08 3.22 -7.89
C ASN A 362 39.68 4.51 -8.49
N PRO A 363 41.01 4.70 -8.36
CA PRO A 363 41.69 5.93 -8.80
C PRO A 363 41.66 6.13 -10.32
N GLU A 364 41.47 5.06 -11.10
CA GLU A 364 41.36 5.11 -12.56
C GLU A 364 39.97 5.55 -13.05
N CYS A 365 39.02 5.78 -12.15
CA CYS A 365 37.62 6.10 -12.45
C CYS A 365 36.96 5.13 -13.44
N ASN A 366 37.35 3.85 -13.37
CA ASN A 366 36.81 2.81 -14.23
C ASN A 366 35.45 2.33 -13.70
N TRP A 367 34.39 2.49 -14.47
CA TRP A 367 33.04 2.10 -14.05
C TRP A 367 32.92 0.62 -13.67
N VAL A 368 33.59 -0.28 -14.40
CA VAL A 368 33.59 -1.71 -14.05
C VAL A 368 34.27 -1.93 -12.69
N GLY A 369 35.39 -1.27 -12.43
CA GLY A 369 36.08 -1.35 -11.13
C GLY A 369 35.26 -0.78 -9.97
N PHE A 370 34.54 0.32 -10.22
CA PHE A 370 33.63 0.93 -9.25
C PHE A 370 32.49 -0.02 -8.88
N PHE A 371 31.75 -0.52 -9.87
CA PHE A 371 30.59 -1.39 -9.64
C PHE A 371 30.98 -2.78 -9.11
N SER A 372 32.19 -3.26 -9.40
CA SER A 372 32.71 -4.51 -8.80
C SER A 372 32.99 -4.38 -7.30
N ARG A 373 33.12 -3.16 -6.76
CA ARG A 373 33.27 -2.92 -5.31
C ARG A 373 31.95 -2.61 -4.62
N MET A 374 31.01 -1.97 -5.30
CA MET A 374 29.73 -1.61 -4.71
C MET A 374 28.99 -2.81 -4.13
N ASN A 375 28.29 -2.63 -3.01
CA ASN A 375 27.47 -3.68 -2.40
C ASN A 375 26.06 -3.74 -2.99
N PHE A 376 25.88 -4.51 -4.07
CA PHE A 376 24.57 -4.62 -4.76
C PHE A 376 23.43 -5.05 -3.83
N VAL A 377 23.67 -5.94 -2.86
CA VAL A 377 22.64 -6.39 -1.90
C VAL A 377 22.18 -5.25 -1.00
N ALA A 378 23.11 -4.40 -0.54
CA ALA A 378 22.81 -3.22 0.27
C ALA A 378 21.99 -2.19 -0.53
N TRP A 379 22.40 -1.90 -1.77
CA TRP A 379 21.68 -0.98 -2.65
C TRP A 379 20.28 -1.49 -3.01
N MET A 380 20.12 -2.79 -3.25
CA MET A 380 18.81 -3.42 -3.45
C MET A 380 17.91 -3.26 -2.23
N ARG A 381 18.45 -3.53 -1.03
CA ARG A 381 17.69 -3.40 0.23
C ARG A 381 17.32 -1.95 0.53
N PHE A 382 18.25 -1.02 0.33
CA PHE A 382 18.01 0.42 0.50
C PHE A 382 16.95 0.93 -0.47
N SER A 383 17.03 0.53 -1.75
CA SER A 383 16.05 0.91 -2.78
C SER A 383 14.65 0.40 -2.45
N TYR A 384 14.53 -0.87 -2.02
CA TYR A 384 13.27 -1.44 -1.58
C TYR A 384 12.66 -0.66 -0.39
N LEU A 385 13.47 -0.33 0.62
CA LEU A 385 13.02 0.45 1.78
C LEU A 385 12.59 1.86 1.37
N GLY A 386 13.34 2.49 0.45
CA GLY A 386 13.03 3.81 -0.09
C GLY A 386 11.68 3.82 -0.82
N VAL A 387 11.46 2.89 -1.76
CA VAL A 387 10.18 2.76 -2.49
C VAL A 387 9.03 2.51 -1.51
N ARG A 388 9.22 1.61 -0.54
CA ARG A 388 8.18 1.30 0.45
C ARG A 388 7.88 2.48 1.37
N HIS A 389 8.89 3.26 1.75
CA HIS A 389 8.70 4.46 2.55
C HIS A 389 7.99 5.56 1.76
N ALA A 390 8.39 5.79 0.51
CA ALA A 390 7.74 6.74 -0.39
C ALA A 390 6.27 6.38 -0.63
N TYR A 391 5.96 5.11 -0.87
CA TYR A 391 4.58 4.62 -0.99
C TYR A 391 3.76 4.88 0.29
N SER A 392 4.36 4.67 1.47
CA SER A 392 3.71 4.95 2.76
C SER A 392 3.42 6.44 2.95
N ILE A 393 4.31 7.33 2.52
CA ILE A 393 4.11 8.78 2.58
C ILE A 393 2.97 9.18 1.64
N LEU A 394 3.02 8.72 0.39
CA LEU A 394 2.00 9.03 -0.62
C LEU A 394 0.59 8.57 -0.17
N ASN A 395 0.49 7.38 0.42
CA ASN A 395 -0.79 6.90 0.96
C ASN A 395 -1.29 7.77 2.12
N CYS A 396 -0.40 8.24 3.00
CA CYS A 396 -0.77 9.14 4.08
C CYS A 396 -1.32 10.47 3.53
N ASP A 397 -0.63 11.05 2.54
CA ASP A 397 -1.07 12.29 1.89
C ASP A 397 -2.44 12.14 1.22
N ILE A 398 -2.68 10.99 0.56
CA ILE A 398 -3.98 10.66 -0.04
C ILE A 398 -5.08 10.56 1.03
N GLU A 399 -4.82 9.89 2.15
CA GLU A 399 -5.80 9.77 3.24
C GLU A 399 -6.09 11.12 3.89
N ILE A 400 -5.08 11.94 4.18
CA ILE A 400 -5.25 13.30 4.69
C ILE A 400 -6.10 14.13 3.72
N TYR A 401 -5.83 14.02 2.42
CA TYR A 401 -6.62 14.72 1.40
C TYR A 401 -8.09 14.25 1.39
N ARG A 402 -8.34 12.94 1.51
CA ARG A 402 -9.70 12.37 1.62
C ARG A 402 -10.43 12.90 2.86
N PHE A 403 -9.74 12.98 4.01
CA PHE A 403 -10.31 13.54 5.23
C PHE A 403 -10.68 15.02 5.07
N LYS A 404 -9.79 15.84 4.51
CA LYS A 404 -10.09 17.26 4.21
C LYS A 404 -11.30 17.42 3.29
N LEU A 405 -11.43 16.56 2.28
CA LEU A 405 -12.56 16.60 1.34
C LEU A 405 -13.89 16.22 2.03
N ARG A 406 -13.85 15.21 2.91
CA ARG A 406 -15.01 14.82 3.74
C ARG A 406 -15.42 15.92 4.70
N ALA A 407 -14.46 16.55 5.39
CA ALA A 407 -14.72 17.67 6.30
C ALA A 407 -15.36 18.86 5.57
N ASN A 408 -14.86 19.22 4.37
CA ASN A 408 -15.45 20.29 3.57
C ASN A 408 -16.88 19.96 3.09
N ALA A 409 -17.09 18.72 2.60
CA ALA A 409 -18.42 18.27 2.22
C ALA A 409 -19.40 18.28 3.39
N HIS A 410 -18.93 17.91 4.59
CA HIS A 410 -19.71 17.96 5.82
C HIS A 410 -20.08 19.39 6.21
N ASN A 411 -19.12 20.32 6.26
CA ASN A 411 -19.39 21.73 6.54
C ASN A 411 -20.44 22.32 5.58
N LYS A 412 -20.35 21.99 4.29
CA LYS A 412 -21.36 22.41 3.32
C LYS A 412 -22.75 21.86 3.64
N HIS A 413 -22.83 20.60 4.05
CA HIS A 413 -24.09 19.98 4.47
C HIS A 413 -24.69 20.68 5.70
N VAL A 414 -23.85 21.05 6.66
CA VAL A 414 -24.26 21.81 7.86
C VAL A 414 -24.80 23.18 7.48
N ASP A 415 -24.10 23.89 6.60
CA ASP A 415 -24.55 25.19 6.07
C ASP A 415 -25.88 25.08 5.32
N ASP A 416 -26.06 24.02 4.52
CA ASP A 416 -27.30 23.74 3.82
C ASP A 416 -28.46 23.51 4.81
N VAL A 417 -28.25 22.69 5.84
CA VAL A 417 -29.25 22.44 6.89
C VAL A 417 -29.58 23.71 7.66
N ARG A 418 -28.57 24.51 8.05
CA ARG A 418 -28.78 25.81 8.71
C ARG A 418 -29.59 26.76 7.83
N ASN A 419 -29.28 26.85 6.54
CA ASN A 419 -30.00 27.70 5.60
C ASN A 419 -31.46 27.25 5.41
N ILE A 420 -31.69 25.94 5.26
CA ILE A 420 -33.04 25.38 5.15
C ILE A 420 -33.84 25.65 6.43
N SER A 421 -33.24 25.44 7.60
CA SER A 421 -33.86 25.68 8.90
C SER A 421 -34.22 27.16 9.08
N ASN A 422 -33.29 28.08 8.81
CA ASN A 422 -33.54 29.53 8.87
C ASN A 422 -34.67 29.97 7.92
N LYS A 423 -34.68 29.44 6.68
CA LYS A 423 -35.73 29.74 5.71
C LYS A 423 -37.09 29.21 6.18
N PHE A 424 -37.13 27.98 6.69
CA PHE A 424 -38.32 27.39 7.26
C PHE A 424 -38.87 28.22 8.42
N PHE A 425 -38.03 28.62 9.38
CA PHE A 425 -38.45 29.45 10.51
C PHE A 425 -38.97 30.81 10.07
N THR A 426 -38.34 31.44 9.08
CA THR A 426 -38.79 32.73 8.54
C THR A 426 -40.17 32.60 7.89
N GLU A 427 -40.31 31.67 6.93
CA GLU A 427 -41.58 31.44 6.23
C GLU A 427 -42.71 31.02 7.18
N ASN A 428 -42.40 30.19 8.17
CA ASN A 428 -43.40 29.71 9.12
C ASN A 428 -43.82 30.81 10.11
N ASN A 429 -42.89 31.64 10.60
CA ASN A 429 -43.23 32.80 11.41
C ASN A 429 -44.10 33.80 10.66
N ASP A 430 -43.82 34.03 9.38
CA ASP A 430 -44.63 34.92 8.54
C ASP A 430 -46.04 34.35 8.34
N LYS A 431 -46.18 33.05 8.04
CA LYS A 431 -47.48 32.38 7.93
C LYS A 431 -48.28 32.43 9.24
N ILE A 432 -47.63 32.21 10.38
CA ILE A 432 -48.27 32.30 11.70
C ILE A 432 -48.73 33.74 11.98
N LYS A 433 -47.92 34.75 11.67
CA LYS A 433 -48.33 36.15 11.80
C LYS A 433 -49.55 36.48 10.93
N VAL A 434 -49.54 36.07 9.66
CA VAL A 434 -50.68 36.28 8.75
C VAL A 434 -51.94 35.61 9.31
N TYR A 435 -51.83 34.36 9.74
CA TYR A 435 -52.94 33.64 10.37
C TYR A 435 -53.50 34.41 11.58
N PHE A 436 -52.65 34.89 12.50
CA PHE A 436 -53.14 35.66 13.66
C PHE A 436 -53.77 36.99 13.27
N ILE A 437 -53.27 37.67 12.22
CA ILE A 437 -53.86 38.91 11.70
C ILE A 437 -55.24 38.63 11.10
N GLU A 438 -55.37 37.57 10.29
CA GLU A 438 -56.64 37.16 9.70
C GLU A 438 -57.66 36.77 10.78
N GLN A 439 -57.24 35.96 11.76
CA GLN A 439 -58.09 35.56 12.88
C GLN A 439 -58.52 36.76 13.74
N ARG A 440 -57.62 37.73 13.97
CA ARG A 440 -57.96 38.97 14.66
C ARG A 440 -58.99 39.77 13.87
N ALA A 441 -58.84 39.92 12.56
CA ALA A 441 -59.79 40.64 11.72
C ALA A 441 -61.18 39.98 11.72
N VAL A 442 -61.24 38.65 11.71
CA VAL A 442 -62.50 37.89 11.86
C VAL A 442 -63.14 38.17 13.23
N LEU A 443 -62.35 38.12 14.30
CA LEU A 443 -62.82 38.39 15.66
C LEU A 443 -63.33 39.83 15.81
N ASP A 444 -62.56 40.82 15.34
CA ASP A 444 -62.93 42.23 15.38
C ASP A 444 -64.26 42.46 14.61
N GLY A 445 -64.44 41.83 13.45
CA GLY A 445 -65.68 41.90 12.69
C GLY A 445 -66.88 41.25 13.40
N LEU A 446 -66.67 40.11 14.06
CA LEU A 446 -67.72 39.46 14.86
C LEU A 446 -68.07 40.26 16.12
N LEU A 447 -67.09 40.87 16.78
CA LEU A 447 -67.30 41.73 17.94
C LEU A 447 -68.06 43.01 17.57
N SER A 448 -67.68 43.69 16.47
CA SER A 448 -68.43 44.85 16.00
C SER A 448 -69.87 44.51 15.62
N LYS A 449 -70.11 43.33 15.04
CA LYS A 449 -71.47 42.86 14.77
C LYS A 449 -72.25 42.60 16.06
N PHE A 450 -71.63 41.98 17.04
CA PHE A 450 -72.23 41.74 18.35
C PHE A 450 -72.60 43.04 19.07
N GLU A 451 -71.71 44.04 19.06
CA GLU A 451 -71.98 45.38 19.59
C GLU A 451 -73.18 46.03 18.88
N HIS A 452 -73.21 45.97 17.55
CA HIS A 452 -74.34 46.51 16.76
C HIS A 452 -75.67 45.81 17.07
N ASP A 453 -75.67 44.47 17.14
CA ASP A 453 -76.86 43.67 17.45
C ASP A 453 -77.41 44.00 18.86
N ILE A 454 -76.52 44.24 19.84
CA ILE A 454 -76.89 44.70 21.20
C ILE A 454 -77.47 46.12 21.18
N GLU A 455 -76.82 47.07 20.49
CA GLU A 455 -77.30 48.45 20.40
C GLU A 455 -78.68 48.54 19.72
N ALA A 456 -78.92 47.69 18.72
CA ALA A 456 -80.20 47.55 18.05
C ALA A 456 -81.28 46.84 18.87
N LYS A 457 -80.92 46.27 20.04
CA LYS A 457 -81.76 45.43 20.91
C LYS A 457 -82.26 44.15 20.23
N ASP A 458 -81.53 43.64 19.24
CA ASP A 458 -81.80 42.34 18.61
C ASP A 458 -80.99 41.24 19.33
N TYR A 459 -81.51 40.84 20.49
CA TYR A 459 -80.84 39.87 21.36
C TYR A 459 -80.68 38.50 20.70
N GLN A 460 -81.59 38.12 19.80
CA GLN A 460 -81.51 36.83 19.10
C GLN A 460 -80.36 36.83 18.08
N ALA A 461 -80.14 37.94 17.38
CA ALA A 461 -78.97 38.14 16.52
C ALA A 461 -77.67 38.15 17.33
N ALA A 462 -77.64 38.82 18.49
CA ALA A 462 -76.47 38.89 19.37
C ALA A 462 -76.05 37.50 19.89
N THR A 463 -76.98 36.67 20.37
CA THR A 463 -76.69 35.30 20.81
C THR A 463 -76.16 34.42 19.68
N ASN A 464 -76.70 34.57 18.46
CA ASN A 464 -76.18 33.85 17.28
C ASN A 464 -74.76 34.29 16.92
N THR A 465 -74.46 35.59 16.99
CA THR A 465 -73.11 36.12 16.76
C THR A 465 -72.12 35.60 17.81
N LEU A 466 -72.51 35.51 19.09
CA LEU A 466 -71.71 34.92 20.17
C LEU A 466 -71.42 33.42 19.94
N ASN A 467 -72.43 32.66 19.51
CA ASN A 467 -72.28 31.24 19.20
C ASN A 467 -71.37 31.01 17.97
N ASN A 468 -71.42 31.91 16.98
CA ASN A 468 -70.50 31.89 15.84
C ASN A 468 -69.05 32.20 16.25
N ILE A 469 -68.81 33.13 17.18
CA ILE A 469 -67.48 33.35 17.78
C ILE A 469 -66.98 32.07 18.46
N GLY A 470 -67.84 31.41 19.25
CA GLY A 470 -67.52 30.15 19.91
C GLY A 470 -67.16 29.04 18.90
N ALA A 471 -67.96 28.87 17.86
CA ALA A 471 -67.74 27.85 16.83
C ALA A 471 -66.45 28.08 16.01
N GLU A 472 -66.18 29.32 15.60
CA GLU A 472 -65.00 29.68 14.78
C GLU A 472 -63.69 29.46 15.55
N PHE A 473 -63.67 29.80 16.84
CA PHE A 473 -62.47 29.68 17.70
C PHE A 473 -62.45 28.41 18.55
N LYS A 474 -63.38 27.46 18.31
CA LYS A 474 -63.52 26.18 19.02
C LYS A 474 -63.68 26.31 20.55
N PHE A 475 -64.35 27.36 21.00
CA PHE A 475 -64.87 27.42 22.38
C PHE A 475 -66.24 26.73 22.42
N GLU A 476 -66.50 25.90 23.44
CA GLU A 476 -67.82 25.33 23.65
C GLU A 476 -68.83 26.46 23.91
N SER A 477 -69.88 26.54 23.09
CA SER A 477 -70.95 27.54 23.26
C SER A 477 -71.66 27.30 24.59
N LYS A 478 -71.49 28.22 25.54
CA LYS A 478 -72.05 28.09 26.89
C LYS A 478 -73.58 28.29 26.97
N PHE A 479 -74.23 28.79 25.92
CA PHE A 479 -75.62 29.24 25.98
C PHE A 479 -76.45 28.67 24.83
N SER A 480 -77.54 27.97 25.17
CA SER A 480 -78.36 27.22 24.21
C SER A 480 -79.66 27.93 23.81
N SER A 481 -80.02 29.02 24.49
CA SER A 481 -81.22 29.82 24.21
C SER A 481 -81.06 31.29 24.66
N LEU A 482 -81.97 32.16 24.21
CA LEU A 482 -82.05 33.56 24.67
C LEU A 482 -82.30 33.64 26.18
N ASP A 483 -83.11 32.72 26.70
CA ASP A 483 -83.43 32.61 28.13
C ASP A 483 -82.19 32.21 28.97
N ASP A 484 -81.32 31.33 28.45
CA ASP A 484 -80.04 30.98 29.11
C ASP A 484 -79.09 32.19 29.20
N PHE A 485 -79.08 33.03 28.16
CA PHE A 485 -78.24 34.23 28.10
C PHE A 485 -78.81 35.36 28.96
N GLU A 486 -80.13 35.59 28.92
CA GLU A 486 -80.81 36.55 29.80
C GLU A 486 -80.71 36.13 31.27
N SER A 487 -80.82 34.84 31.59
CA SER A 487 -80.64 34.35 32.96
C SER A 487 -79.21 34.54 33.47
N PHE A 488 -78.19 34.46 32.60
CA PHE A 488 -76.79 34.80 32.94
C PHE A 488 -76.59 36.31 33.14
N MET A 489 -77.31 37.15 32.39
CA MET A 489 -77.20 38.62 32.46
C MET A 489 -78.08 39.27 33.53
N MET A 490 -79.18 38.63 33.96
CA MET A 490 -80.25 39.22 34.79
C MET A 490 -80.34 38.72 36.25
N GLY A 491 -79.48 37.81 36.73
CA GLY A 491 -79.25 37.64 38.17
C GLY A 491 -78.83 36.25 38.67
N ASP A 492 -77.67 36.16 39.33
CA ASP A 492 -77.43 35.85 40.77
C ASP A 492 -75.99 35.38 41.04
#